data_AF-X1H1J3-F1
#
_entry.id   AF-X1H1J3-F1
#
_cell.length_a   1.000
_cell.length_b   1.000
_cell.length_c   1.000
_cell.angle_alpha   90.00
_cell.angle_beta   90.00
_cell.angle_gamma   90.00
#
_symmetry.space_group_name_H-M   'P 1'
#
loop_
_entity.id
_entity.type
_entity.pdbx_description
1 polymer ?
#
loop_
_entity_poly.entity_id
_entity_poly.type
_entity_poly.pdbx_seq_one_letter_code
_entity_poly.pdbx_strand_id
1 'polypeptide(L)'
;MDNYIERSYLRLILNDRTVEVTDKYKAYRVRSDNIIFIPSNLLSKDEYLELQKDSLILPEKYLMIKDEEGLDKLKQYQLSIIKTDKGSFIPYSEMQKISPDNIKTLRYDDLKMVKLFALLYVGLLLISFVFNYFQVVMMAVVSERVMYDLRSNLVRHLMSLSLNFFNNNPIGRLVTRLTNDVDALREMFTDVFVYSAKDFIMVIGILIVIFRLSSHLSLIIFILIPVIVIMLYFFQRYAREAY
;
A
#
# COMPACT_ATOMS: atom_id res chain seq x y z
N MET A 1 2.70 1.74 21.87
CA MET A 1 3.41 1.87 20.58
C MET A 1 4.35 0.68 20.46
N ASP A 2 4.54 0.15 19.25
CA ASP A 2 5.30 -1.06 18.88
C ASP A 2 4.67 -2.45 19.08
N ASN A 3 3.52 -2.65 18.44
CA ASN A 3 2.91 -3.99 18.23
C ASN A 3 3.30 -4.65 16.89
N TYR A 4 4.20 -4.08 16.09
CA TYR A 4 4.34 -4.45 14.68
C TYR A 4 5.60 -5.18 14.26
N ILE A 5 6.58 -5.37 15.14
CA ILE A 5 7.82 -6.03 14.72
C ILE A 5 7.94 -7.46 15.26
N GLU A 6 7.29 -7.84 16.38
CA GLU A 6 7.09 -9.25 16.76
C GLU A 6 5.75 -9.46 17.48
N ARG A 7 5.09 -10.58 17.21
CA ARG A 7 3.85 -10.96 17.92
C ARG A 7 4.21 -11.22 19.37
N SER A 8 3.71 -10.40 20.30
CA SER A 8 3.75 -10.78 21.71
C SER A 8 2.79 -11.95 21.93
N TYR A 9 3.27 -13.00 22.59
CA TYR A 9 2.51 -14.20 22.89
C TYR A 9 1.95 -14.11 24.30
N LEU A 10 0.72 -14.59 24.46
CA LEU A 10 0.11 -14.85 25.75
C LEU A 10 0.34 -16.29 26.12
N ARG A 11 0.61 -16.51 27.41
CA ARG A 11 0.70 -17.85 27.99
C ARG A 11 -0.66 -18.23 28.55
N LEU A 12 -1.20 -19.33 28.04
CA LEU A 12 -2.45 -19.93 28.45
C LEU A 12 -2.19 -21.23 29.20
N ILE A 13 -2.99 -21.53 30.21
CA ILE A 13 -2.99 -22.84 30.87
C ILE A 13 -3.71 -23.83 29.96
N LEU A 14 -3.11 -25.00 29.74
CA LEU A 14 -3.74 -26.04 28.93
C LEU A 14 -4.99 -26.58 29.64
N ASN A 15 -6.15 -26.41 29.01
CA ASN A 15 -7.46 -26.84 29.48
C ASN A 15 -8.35 -27.08 28.24
N ASP A 16 -9.40 -27.89 28.35
CA ASP A 16 -10.36 -28.12 27.28
C ASP A 16 -10.91 -26.80 26.69
N ARG A 17 -11.21 -25.83 27.56
CA ARG A 17 -11.65 -24.47 27.14
C ARG A 17 -10.60 -23.70 26.34
N THR A 18 -9.33 -23.73 26.77
CA THR A 18 -8.27 -23.04 26.02
C THR A 18 -7.97 -23.74 24.71
N VAL A 19 -8.11 -25.07 24.65
CA VAL A 19 -7.97 -25.83 23.40
C VAL A 19 -9.09 -25.47 22.41
N GLU A 20 -10.32 -25.35 22.87
CA GLU A 20 -11.50 -24.97 22.07
C GLU A 20 -11.36 -23.56 21.48
N VAL A 21 -11.09 -22.55 22.32
CA VAL A 21 -10.93 -21.15 21.87
C VAL A 21 -9.72 -21.01 20.94
N THR A 22 -8.63 -21.74 21.21
CA THR A 22 -7.42 -21.67 20.36
C THR A 22 -7.45 -22.59 19.15
N ASP A 23 -8.51 -23.41 18.98
CA ASP A 23 -8.61 -24.39 17.91
C ASP A 23 -8.62 -23.72 16.52
N LYS A 24 -9.36 -22.61 16.43
CA LYS A 24 -9.41 -21.72 15.26
C LYS A 24 -8.03 -21.17 14.86
N TYR A 25 -7.09 -21.10 15.80
CA TYR A 25 -5.75 -20.55 15.61
C TYR A 25 -4.65 -21.62 15.67
N LYS A 26 -4.99 -22.89 15.43
CA LYS A 26 -4.08 -24.06 15.45
C LYS A 26 -2.74 -23.84 14.74
N ALA A 27 -2.74 -23.15 13.60
CA ALA A 27 -1.52 -22.87 12.82
C ALA A 27 -0.51 -21.98 13.58
N TYR A 28 -0.99 -21.13 14.48
CA TYR A 28 -0.19 -20.11 15.17
C TYR A 28 0.05 -20.40 16.65
N ARG A 29 -0.65 -21.39 17.22
CA ARG A 29 -0.43 -21.80 18.61
C ARG A 29 0.81 -22.70 18.74
N VAL A 30 1.49 -22.54 19.85
CA VAL A 30 2.61 -23.41 20.28
C VAL A 30 2.20 -24.10 21.56
N ARG A 31 2.24 -25.43 21.60
CA ARG A 31 1.80 -26.22 22.75
C ARG A 31 3.01 -26.88 23.39
N SER A 32 3.16 -26.72 24.70
CA SER A 32 4.23 -27.35 25.46
C SER A 32 3.67 -27.83 26.79
N ASP A 33 3.81 -29.12 27.10
CA ASP A 33 3.34 -29.78 28.32
C ASP A 33 1.95 -29.32 28.81
N ASN A 34 1.90 -28.36 29.73
CA ASN A 34 0.68 -27.83 30.35
C ASN A 34 0.34 -26.37 29.97
N ILE A 35 0.96 -25.84 28.91
CA ILE A 35 0.80 -24.45 28.48
C ILE A 35 0.61 -24.34 26.96
N ILE A 36 -0.14 -23.32 26.55
CA ILE A 36 -0.31 -22.92 25.16
C ILE A 36 0.16 -21.48 25.02
N PHE A 37 1.02 -21.21 24.06
CA PHE A 37 1.33 -19.85 23.62
C PHE A 37 0.51 -19.51 22.37
N ILE A 38 -0.15 -18.36 22.42
CA ILE A 38 -0.88 -17.81 21.28
C ILE A 38 -0.51 -16.34 21.08
N PRO A 39 -0.37 -15.86 19.83
CA PRO A 39 -0.22 -14.44 19.58
C PRO A 39 -1.36 -13.63 20.18
N SER A 40 -1.02 -12.60 20.96
CA SER A 40 -1.98 -11.74 21.67
C SER A 40 -2.97 -11.02 20.75
N ASN A 41 -2.59 -10.79 19.50
CA ASN A 41 -3.42 -10.10 18.51
C ASN A 41 -4.45 -11.01 17.80
N LEU A 42 -4.42 -12.31 18.04
CA LEU A 42 -5.38 -13.25 17.43
C LEU A 42 -6.64 -13.44 18.26
N LEU A 43 -6.57 -13.21 19.57
CA LEU A 43 -7.73 -13.28 20.46
C LEU A 43 -8.60 -12.03 20.27
N SER A 44 -9.89 -12.24 20.04
CA SER A 44 -10.88 -11.16 20.13
C SER A 44 -10.99 -10.66 21.57
N LYS A 45 -11.56 -9.47 21.74
CA LYS A 45 -11.72 -8.85 23.08
C LYS A 45 -12.55 -9.74 24.00
N ASP A 46 -13.61 -10.36 23.48
CA ASP A 46 -14.52 -11.19 24.25
C ASP A 46 -13.84 -12.51 24.66
N GLU A 47 -13.18 -13.21 23.71
CA GLU A 47 -12.40 -14.42 23.99
C GLU A 47 -11.31 -14.17 25.04
N TYR A 48 -10.64 -13.02 24.98
CA TYR A 48 -9.63 -12.64 25.98
C TYR A 48 -10.23 -12.49 27.38
N LEU A 49 -11.35 -11.77 27.50
CA LEU A 49 -12.01 -11.51 28.78
C LEU A 49 -12.59 -12.78 29.40
N GLU A 50 -13.14 -13.69 28.59
CA GLU A 50 -13.63 -14.99 29.05
C GLU A 50 -12.51 -15.86 29.64
N LEU A 51 -11.41 -16.01 28.90
CA LEU A 51 -10.26 -16.78 29.36
C LEU A 51 -9.58 -16.12 30.57
N GLN A 52 -9.61 -14.79 30.67
CA GLN A 52 -9.09 -14.07 31.83
C GLN A 52 -9.97 -14.29 33.07
N LYS A 53 -11.30 -14.28 32.92
CA LYS A 53 -12.26 -14.54 34.00
C LYS A 53 -12.05 -15.92 34.61
N ASP A 54 -11.75 -16.90 33.78
CA ASP A 54 -11.45 -18.28 34.21
C ASP A 54 -10.02 -18.47 34.74
N SER A 55 -9.22 -17.39 34.85
CA SER A 55 -7.80 -17.44 35.25
C SER A 55 -6.94 -18.33 34.34
N LEU A 56 -7.34 -18.51 33.08
CA LEU A 56 -6.65 -19.33 32.09
C LEU A 56 -5.59 -18.56 31.31
N ILE A 57 -5.60 -17.21 31.36
CA ILE A 57 -4.57 -16.33 30.80
C ILE A 57 -3.67 -15.80 31.90
N LEU A 58 -2.36 -15.96 31.73
CA LEU A 58 -1.36 -15.23 32.52
C LEU A 58 -1.13 -13.85 31.87
N PRO A 59 -1.18 -12.74 32.64
CA PRO A 59 -1.11 -11.38 32.09
C PRO A 59 0.27 -11.01 31.52
N GLU A 60 1.28 -11.85 31.78
CA GLU A 60 2.63 -11.65 31.28
C GLU A 60 2.72 -11.94 29.77
N LYS A 61 3.35 -11.02 29.04
CA LYS A 61 3.61 -11.17 27.61
C LYS A 61 4.96 -11.84 27.40
N TYR A 62 5.04 -12.63 26.34
CA TYR A 62 6.22 -13.38 25.96
C TYR A 62 6.65 -13.01 24.53
N LEU A 63 7.94 -13.05 24.27
CA LEU A 63 8.50 -12.95 22.94
C LEU A 63 9.00 -14.29 22.48
N MET A 64 8.61 -14.68 21.28
CA MET A 64 9.06 -15.92 20.67
C MET A 64 10.30 -15.65 19.85
N ILE A 65 11.43 -16.24 20.23
CA ILE A 65 12.66 -16.20 19.46
C ILE A 65 12.86 -17.59 18.84
N LYS A 66 12.98 -17.61 17.51
CA LYS A 66 13.21 -18.83 16.74
C LYS A 66 14.68 -19.15 16.55
N ASP A 67 15.54 -18.14 16.63
CA ASP A 67 16.98 -18.28 16.46
C ASP A 67 17.64 -18.74 17.76
N GLU A 68 18.17 -19.97 17.76
CA GLU A 68 18.91 -20.53 18.89
C GLU A 68 20.29 -19.87 19.06
N GLU A 69 20.88 -19.35 17.99
CA GLU A 69 22.22 -18.74 18.00
C GLU A 69 22.22 -17.37 18.73
N GLY A 70 21.17 -16.57 18.51
CA GLY A 70 20.91 -15.34 19.27
C GLY A 70 20.62 -15.60 20.76
N LEU A 71 20.00 -16.74 21.07
CA LEU A 71 19.72 -17.17 22.45
C LEU A 71 21.01 -17.49 23.24
N ASP A 72 21.99 -18.10 22.57
CA ASP A 72 23.25 -18.50 23.19
C ASP A 72 24.06 -17.29 23.69
N LYS A 73 24.00 -16.16 22.99
CA LYS A 73 24.63 -14.89 23.40
C LYS A 73 23.97 -14.26 24.63
N LEU A 74 22.77 -14.70 24.99
CA LEU A 74 21.99 -14.18 26.11
C LEU A 74 21.92 -15.11 27.32
N LYS A 75 22.52 -16.31 27.23
CA LYS A 75 22.68 -17.22 28.37
C LYS A 75 23.32 -16.54 29.58
N GLN A 76 24.19 -15.54 29.35
CA GLN A 76 24.84 -14.75 30.40
C GLN A 76 23.86 -13.94 31.28
N TYR A 77 22.66 -13.62 30.79
CA TYR A 77 21.67 -12.83 31.52
C TYR A 77 20.73 -13.65 32.43
N GLN A 78 20.94 -14.97 32.51
CA GLN A 78 20.15 -15.90 33.34
C GLN A 78 18.63 -15.70 33.16
N LEU A 79 18.20 -15.64 31.89
CA LEU A 79 16.80 -15.46 31.53
C LEU A 79 16.01 -16.76 31.77
N SER A 80 14.77 -16.63 32.26
CA SER A 80 13.77 -17.68 32.37
C SER A 80 13.20 -17.98 30.98
N ILE A 81 13.94 -18.76 30.20
CA ILE A 81 13.56 -19.14 28.84
C ILE A 81 12.68 -20.39 28.89
N ILE A 82 11.50 -20.32 28.29
CA ILE A 82 10.62 -21.48 28.09
C ILE A 82 10.89 -22.02 26.68
N LYS A 83 11.60 -23.15 26.60
CA LYS A 83 11.86 -23.83 25.32
C LYS A 83 10.63 -24.64 24.90
N THR A 84 10.26 -24.54 23.63
CA THR A 84 9.17 -25.31 23.03
C THR A 84 9.61 -25.87 21.68
N ASP A 85 8.80 -26.77 21.11
CA ASP A 85 9.00 -27.40 19.81
C ASP A 85 9.19 -26.40 18.64
N LYS A 86 8.56 -25.21 18.73
CA LYS A 86 8.59 -24.19 17.66
C LYS A 86 9.54 -23.03 17.92
N GLY A 87 10.11 -22.91 19.12
CA GLY A 87 11.00 -21.81 19.50
C GLY A 87 11.07 -21.58 21.00
N SER A 88 11.83 -20.57 21.40
CA SER A 88 12.03 -20.20 22.80
C SER A 88 11.23 -18.95 23.16
N PHE A 89 10.55 -18.98 24.30
CA PHE A 89 9.75 -17.85 24.79
C PHE A 89 10.44 -17.16 25.95
N ILE A 90 10.62 -15.84 25.84
CA ILE A 90 11.22 -14.99 26.88
C ILE A 90 10.16 -14.01 27.41
N PRO A 91 9.96 -13.92 28.74
CA PRO A 91 9.05 -12.95 29.31
C PRO A 91 9.50 -11.50 29.08
N TYR A 92 8.57 -10.59 28.80
CA TYR A 92 8.87 -9.17 28.62
C TYR A 92 9.46 -8.50 29.87
N SER A 93 9.10 -9.00 31.05
CA SER A 93 9.63 -8.54 32.34
C SER A 93 11.16 -8.71 32.40
N GLU A 94 11.70 -9.73 31.76
CA GLU A 94 13.13 -10.03 31.77
C GLU A 94 13.91 -9.31 30.68
N MET A 95 13.24 -8.78 29.66
CA MET A 95 13.89 -7.96 28.63
C MET A 95 14.51 -6.69 29.20
N GLN A 96 14.00 -6.19 30.34
CA GLN A 96 14.56 -5.03 31.03
C GLN A 96 15.98 -5.29 31.56
N LYS A 97 16.37 -6.56 31.72
CA LYS A 97 17.71 -6.96 32.18
C LYS A 97 18.74 -6.94 31.04
N ILE A 98 18.29 -6.88 29.79
CA ILE A 98 19.14 -6.94 28.60
C ILE A 98 19.52 -5.52 28.20
N SER A 99 20.81 -5.26 27.99
CA SER A 99 21.28 -3.96 27.49
C SER A 99 20.65 -3.66 26.10
N PRO A 100 20.22 -2.42 25.80
CA PRO A 100 19.54 -2.07 24.54
C PRO A 100 20.27 -2.51 23.26
N ASP A 101 21.60 -2.57 23.28
CA ASP A 101 22.39 -3.02 22.12
C ASP A 101 22.32 -4.53 21.87
N ASN A 102 22.08 -5.33 22.92
CA ASN A 102 21.91 -6.79 22.83
C ASN A 102 20.47 -7.20 22.50
N ILE A 103 19.52 -6.26 22.50
CA ILE A 103 18.17 -6.49 21.98
C ILE A 103 18.21 -6.57 20.44
N LYS A 104 19.13 -5.85 19.78
CA LYS A 104 19.27 -5.89 18.31
C LYS A 104 19.70 -7.26 17.81
N THR A 105 20.47 -8.02 18.61
CA THR A 105 20.88 -9.39 18.25
C THR A 105 19.74 -10.38 18.31
N LEU A 106 18.71 -10.15 19.11
CA LEU A 106 17.48 -10.97 19.12
C LEU A 106 16.61 -10.74 17.88
N ARG A 107 16.70 -9.55 17.28
CA ARG A 107 15.85 -9.11 16.17
C ARG A 107 16.57 -9.14 14.82
N TYR A 108 17.68 -9.87 14.72
CA TYR A 108 18.54 -9.86 13.54
C TYR A 108 17.78 -10.25 12.26
N ASP A 109 16.91 -11.26 12.35
CA ASP A 109 16.11 -11.72 11.20
C ASP A 109 15.07 -10.69 10.74
N ASP A 110 14.40 -10.01 11.67
CA ASP A 110 13.46 -8.93 11.35
C ASP A 110 14.19 -7.76 10.67
N LEU A 111 15.34 -7.36 11.21
CA LEU A 111 16.15 -6.27 10.66
C LEU A 111 16.63 -6.61 9.24
N LYS A 112 16.97 -7.89 8.98
CA LYS A 112 17.36 -8.38 7.66
C LYS A 112 16.19 -8.29 6.67
N MET A 113 14.99 -8.72 7.06
CA MET A 113 13.80 -8.64 6.21
C MET A 113 13.39 -7.19 5.93
N VAL A 114 13.39 -6.33 6.95
CA VAL A 114 13.10 -4.90 6.81
C VAL A 114 14.12 -4.24 5.87
N LYS A 115 15.42 -4.55 6.02
CA LYS A 115 16.46 -4.02 5.12
C LYS A 115 16.26 -4.49 3.68
N LEU A 116 15.87 -5.75 3.47
CA LEU A 116 15.57 -6.28 2.13
C LEU A 116 14.39 -5.55 1.51
N PHE A 117 13.27 -5.42 2.23
CA PHE A 117 12.10 -4.69 1.72
C PHE A 117 12.40 -3.20 1.48
N ALA A 118 13.18 -2.56 2.35
CA ALA A 118 13.63 -1.19 2.15
C ALA A 118 14.47 -1.06 0.87
N LEU A 119 15.43 -1.97 0.63
CA LEU A 119 16.24 -1.97 -0.59
C LEU A 119 15.39 -2.20 -1.84
N LEU A 120 14.46 -3.16 -1.79
CA LEU A 120 13.52 -3.42 -2.89
C LEU A 120 12.64 -2.21 -3.18
N TYR A 121 12.14 -1.55 -2.14
CA TYR A 121 11.32 -0.35 -2.27
C TYR A 121 12.11 0.80 -2.90
N VAL A 122 13.34 1.05 -2.44
CA VAL A 122 14.23 2.04 -3.07
C VAL A 122 14.50 1.68 -4.53
N GLY A 123 14.75 0.40 -4.84
CA GLY A 123 14.89 -0.07 -6.21
C GLY A 123 13.66 0.22 -7.08
N LEU A 124 12.46 -0.05 -6.56
CA LEU A 124 11.20 0.27 -7.24
C LEU A 124 11.02 1.78 -7.45
N LEU A 125 11.39 2.62 -6.47
CA LEU A 125 11.35 4.07 -6.62
C LEU A 125 12.29 4.56 -7.72
N LEU A 126 13.51 4.03 -7.80
CA LEU A 126 14.46 4.37 -8.85
C LEU A 126 13.94 3.95 -10.22
N ILE A 127 13.40 2.73 -10.34
CA ILE A 127 12.77 2.26 -11.58
C ILE A 127 11.61 3.19 -11.95
N SER A 128 10.70 3.48 -11.02
CA SER A 128 9.56 4.37 -11.24
C SER A 128 10.02 5.77 -11.66
N PHE A 129 11.08 6.30 -11.05
CA PHE A 129 11.66 7.58 -11.42
C PHE A 129 12.17 7.58 -12.87
N VAL A 130 12.93 6.55 -13.26
CA VAL A 130 13.45 6.43 -14.62
C VAL A 130 12.32 6.36 -15.64
N PHE A 131 11.33 5.48 -15.41
CA PHE A 131 10.17 5.37 -16.32
C PHE A 131 9.36 6.65 -16.38
N ASN A 132 9.15 7.33 -15.26
CA ASN A 132 8.41 8.60 -15.23
C ASN A 132 9.18 9.72 -15.94
N TYR A 133 10.50 9.80 -15.76
CA TYR A 133 11.35 10.75 -16.48
C TYR A 133 11.23 10.55 -18.00
N PHE A 134 11.39 9.32 -18.49
CA PHE A 134 11.24 9.03 -19.92
C PHE A 134 9.84 9.29 -20.41
N GLN A 135 8.80 8.96 -19.62
CA GLN A 135 7.41 9.27 -19.95
C GLN A 135 7.22 10.77 -20.19
N VAL A 136 7.69 11.61 -19.26
CA VAL A 136 7.52 13.07 -19.36
C VAL A 136 8.26 13.64 -20.55
N VAL A 137 9.52 13.23 -20.77
CA VAL A 137 10.31 13.70 -21.91
C VAL A 137 9.71 13.23 -23.25
N MET A 138 9.32 11.96 -23.36
CA MET A 138 8.68 11.44 -24.57
C MET A 138 7.37 12.16 -24.86
N MET A 139 6.54 12.38 -23.83
CA MET A 139 5.29 13.13 -24.00
C MET A 139 5.57 14.53 -24.52
N ALA A 140 6.48 15.29 -23.92
CA ALA A 140 6.84 16.62 -24.41
C ALA A 140 7.29 16.63 -25.88
N VAL A 141 8.13 15.67 -26.28
CA VAL A 141 8.58 15.55 -27.67
C VAL A 141 7.43 15.20 -28.62
N VAL A 142 6.54 14.29 -28.23
CA VAL A 142 5.37 13.92 -29.02
C VAL A 142 4.40 15.11 -29.15
N SER A 143 4.15 15.83 -28.06
CA SER A 143 3.31 17.04 -28.03
C SER A 143 3.76 18.07 -29.06
N GLU A 144 5.05 18.38 -29.07
CA GLU A 144 5.63 19.38 -29.97
C GLU A 144 5.61 18.92 -31.43
N ARG A 145 5.85 17.64 -31.70
CA ARG A 145 5.74 17.10 -33.07
C ARG A 145 4.32 17.15 -33.60
N VAL A 146 3.34 16.72 -32.79
CA VAL A 146 1.92 16.79 -33.15
C VAL A 146 1.50 18.24 -33.42
N MET A 147 1.92 19.18 -32.56
CA MET A 147 1.68 20.60 -32.74
C MET A 147 2.26 21.14 -34.05
N TYR A 148 3.52 20.81 -34.32
CA TYR A 148 4.21 21.22 -35.54
C TYR A 148 3.49 20.72 -36.79
N ASP A 149 3.12 19.43 -36.83
CA ASP A 149 2.45 18.82 -37.97
C ASP A 149 1.06 19.43 -38.19
N LEU A 150 0.27 19.62 -37.12
CA LEU A 150 -1.05 20.26 -37.20
C LEU A 150 -0.95 21.70 -37.74
N ARG A 151 -0.06 22.53 -37.18
CA ARG A 151 0.12 23.92 -37.63
C ARG A 151 0.63 23.98 -39.07
N SER A 152 1.60 23.15 -39.42
CA SER A 152 2.16 23.10 -40.78
C SER A 152 1.11 22.72 -41.81
N ASN A 153 0.30 21.69 -41.54
CA ASN A 153 -0.78 21.25 -42.42
C ASN A 153 -1.88 22.32 -42.56
N LEU A 154 -2.29 22.95 -41.45
CA LEU A 154 -3.30 24.00 -41.48
C LEU A 154 -2.81 25.25 -42.23
N VAL A 155 -1.57 25.70 -42.00
CA VAL A 155 -0.99 26.82 -42.74
C VAL A 155 -0.89 26.52 -44.23
N ARG A 156 -0.42 25.31 -44.60
CA ARG A 156 -0.35 24.88 -45.99
C ARG A 156 -1.73 24.85 -46.65
N HIS A 157 -2.75 24.36 -45.94
CA HIS A 157 -4.12 24.36 -46.43
C HIS A 157 -4.66 25.79 -46.59
N LEU A 158 -4.46 26.67 -45.60
CA LEU A 158 -4.88 28.07 -45.69
C LEU A 158 -4.25 28.79 -46.88
N MET A 159 -2.95 28.59 -47.14
CA MET A 159 -2.29 29.20 -48.30
C MET A 159 -2.81 28.69 -49.66
N SER A 160 -3.50 27.55 -49.70
CA SER A 160 -4.12 27.02 -50.93
C SER A 160 -5.53 27.56 -51.21
N LEU A 161 -6.13 28.28 -50.24
CA LEU A 161 -7.49 28.81 -50.38
C LEU A 161 -7.52 30.07 -51.24
N SER A 162 -8.65 30.31 -51.90
CA SER A 162 -8.83 31.48 -52.77
C SER A 162 -8.95 32.79 -51.97
N LEU A 163 -8.61 33.92 -52.60
CA LEU A 163 -8.79 35.26 -52.01
C LEU A 163 -10.25 35.52 -51.55
N ASN A 164 -11.24 34.97 -52.27
CA ASN A 164 -12.65 35.12 -51.90
C ASN A 164 -12.98 34.44 -50.56
N PHE A 165 -12.26 33.40 -50.17
CA PHE A 165 -12.40 32.79 -48.84
C PHE A 165 -12.02 33.77 -47.73
N PHE A 166 -10.92 34.51 -47.92
CA PHE A 166 -10.41 35.47 -46.94
C PHE A 166 -11.25 36.75 -46.85
N ASN A 167 -12.01 37.10 -47.90
CA ASN A 167 -12.98 38.19 -47.83
C ASN A 167 -14.16 37.86 -46.89
N ASN A 168 -14.55 36.59 -46.81
CA ASN A 168 -15.67 36.12 -45.98
C ASN A 168 -15.24 35.64 -44.59
N ASN A 169 -13.94 35.46 -44.36
CA ASN A 169 -13.39 34.94 -43.11
C ASN A 169 -12.27 35.85 -42.59
N PRO A 170 -12.49 36.63 -41.50
CA PRO A 170 -11.48 37.51 -40.95
C PRO A 170 -10.20 36.76 -40.59
N ILE A 171 -9.05 37.24 -41.08
CA ILE A 171 -7.73 36.62 -40.87
C ILE A 171 -7.44 36.43 -39.38
N GLY A 172 -7.79 37.41 -38.54
CA GLY A 172 -7.62 37.31 -37.09
C GLY A 172 -8.30 36.09 -36.49
N ARG A 173 -9.54 35.77 -36.91
CA ARG A 173 -10.26 34.57 -36.45
C ARG A 173 -9.53 33.29 -36.86
N LEU A 174 -9.01 33.23 -38.08
CA LEU A 174 -8.26 32.07 -38.58
C LEU A 174 -6.97 31.86 -37.78
N VAL A 175 -6.23 32.93 -37.50
CA VAL A 175 -5.03 32.88 -36.67
C VAL A 175 -5.35 32.43 -35.25
N THR A 176 -6.39 33.01 -34.63
CA THR A 176 -6.81 32.61 -33.27
C THR A 176 -7.19 31.14 -33.19
N ARG A 177 -7.89 30.58 -34.19
CA ARG A 177 -8.20 29.15 -34.21
C ARG A 177 -6.97 28.29 -34.44
N LEU A 178 -6.06 28.73 -35.31
CA LEU A 178 -4.81 28.02 -35.58
C LEU A 178 -3.87 27.99 -34.38
N THR A 179 -3.90 29.01 -33.51
CA THR A 179 -3.15 29.00 -32.26
C THR A 179 -3.93 28.29 -31.17
N ASN A 180 -5.12 28.77 -30.81
CA ASN A 180 -5.83 28.38 -29.60
C ASN A 180 -6.50 27.00 -29.73
N ASP A 181 -7.22 26.74 -30.83
CA ASP A 181 -7.91 25.45 -30.99
C ASP A 181 -6.88 24.33 -31.12
N VAL A 182 -5.76 24.58 -31.80
CA VAL A 182 -4.67 23.60 -31.96
C VAL A 182 -3.92 23.38 -30.64
N ASP A 183 -3.66 24.44 -29.86
CA ASP A 183 -3.07 24.32 -28.52
C ASP A 183 -3.99 23.53 -27.56
N ALA A 184 -5.31 23.76 -27.62
CA ALA A 184 -6.27 22.96 -26.85
C ALA A 184 -6.27 21.48 -27.27
N LEU A 185 -6.15 21.19 -28.57
CA LEU A 185 -6.01 19.82 -29.05
C LEU A 185 -4.72 19.16 -28.53
N ARG A 186 -3.59 19.89 -28.49
CA ARG A 186 -2.34 19.37 -27.91
C ARG A 186 -2.57 18.95 -26.47
N GLU A 187 -3.07 19.85 -25.63
CA GLU A 187 -3.33 19.58 -24.21
C GLU A 187 -4.25 18.36 -24.01
N MET A 188 -5.29 18.23 -24.83
CA MET A 188 -6.20 17.08 -24.77
C MET A 188 -5.48 15.75 -25.05
N PHE A 189 -4.63 15.70 -26.07
CA PHE A 189 -3.90 14.47 -26.43
C PHE A 189 -2.78 14.14 -25.46
N THR A 190 -2.08 15.14 -24.95
CA THR A 190 -0.81 14.95 -24.24
C THR A 190 -0.99 14.80 -22.76
N ASP A 191 -1.95 15.54 -22.19
CA ASP A 191 -2.20 15.54 -20.76
C ASP A 191 -3.48 14.77 -20.46
N VAL A 192 -4.61 15.20 -21.02
CA VAL A 192 -5.92 14.64 -20.62
C VAL A 192 -6.00 13.15 -20.97
N PHE A 193 -5.73 12.77 -22.22
CA PHE A 193 -5.93 11.39 -22.67
C PHE A 193 -4.92 10.42 -22.02
N VAL A 194 -3.64 10.81 -22.01
CA VAL A 194 -2.55 9.97 -21.49
C VAL A 194 -2.63 9.78 -19.99
N TYR A 195 -2.79 10.87 -19.22
CA TYR A 195 -2.89 10.75 -17.76
C TYR A 195 -4.18 10.05 -17.36
N SER A 196 -5.31 10.34 -18.02
CA SER A 196 -6.56 9.62 -17.74
C SER A 196 -6.42 8.13 -17.99
N ALA A 197 -5.83 7.71 -19.13
CA ALA A 197 -5.61 6.30 -19.42
C ALA A 197 -4.70 5.62 -18.37
N LYS A 198 -3.62 6.30 -17.95
CA LYS A 198 -2.74 5.83 -16.88
C LYS A 198 -3.50 5.66 -15.56
N ASP A 199 -4.31 6.65 -15.19
CA ASP A 199 -5.07 6.65 -13.95
C ASP A 199 -6.14 5.54 -13.96
N PHE A 200 -6.81 5.30 -15.09
CA PHE A 200 -7.72 4.17 -15.25
C PHE A 200 -7.01 2.83 -15.01
N ILE A 201 -5.83 2.62 -15.61
CA ILE A 201 -5.04 1.40 -15.42
C ILE A 201 -4.61 1.26 -13.95
N MET A 202 -4.18 2.36 -13.32
CA MET A 202 -3.77 2.39 -11.91
C MET A 202 -4.93 2.03 -10.98
N VAL A 203 -6.11 2.62 -11.18
CA VAL A 203 -7.32 2.33 -10.39
C VAL A 203 -7.70 0.86 -10.52
N ILE A 204 -7.71 0.31 -11.74
CA ILE A 204 -8.00 -1.13 -11.96
C ILE A 204 -6.99 -2.00 -11.22
N GLY A 205 -5.70 -1.68 -11.29
CA GLY A 205 -4.64 -2.40 -10.58
C GLY A 205 -4.84 -2.39 -9.06
N ILE A 206 -5.14 -1.22 -8.49
CA ILE A 206 -5.43 -1.07 -7.06
C ILE A 206 -6.65 -1.91 -6.66
N LEU A 207 -7.72 -1.87 -7.44
CA LEU A 207 -8.94 -2.64 -7.17
C LEU A 207 -8.66 -4.14 -7.16
N ILE A 208 -7.87 -4.65 -8.12
CA ILE A 208 -7.47 -6.07 -8.16
C ILE A 208 -6.69 -6.45 -6.90
N VAL A 209 -5.72 -5.63 -6.49
CA VAL A 209 -4.91 -5.89 -5.28
C VAL A 209 -5.77 -5.90 -4.02
N ILE A 210 -6.64 -4.90 -3.84
CA ILE A 210 -7.53 -4.82 -2.66
C ILE A 210 -8.51 -5.99 -2.65
N PHE A 211 -9.08 -6.36 -3.80
CA PHE A 211 -10.00 -7.50 -3.90
C PHE A 211 -9.31 -8.82 -3.54
N ARG A 212 -8.03 -8.98 -3.90
CA ARG A 212 -7.21 -10.14 -3.51
C ARG A 212 -6.88 -10.18 -2.02
N LEU A 213 -6.69 -9.02 -1.38
CA LEU A 213 -6.40 -8.92 0.06
C LEU A 213 -7.64 -9.18 0.92
N SER A 214 -8.78 -8.58 0.57
CA SER A 214 -10.04 -8.77 1.29
C SER A 214 -11.21 -8.41 0.39
N SER A 215 -11.97 -9.44 -0.01
CA SER A 215 -13.16 -9.24 -0.84
C SER A 215 -14.23 -8.41 -0.11
N HIS A 216 -14.37 -8.58 1.21
CA HIS A 216 -15.34 -7.82 2.01
C HIS A 216 -15.02 -6.32 2.04
N LEU A 217 -13.75 -5.95 2.27
CA LEU A 217 -13.34 -4.55 2.27
C LEU A 217 -13.45 -3.94 0.86
N SER A 218 -13.13 -4.72 -0.17
CA SER A 218 -13.24 -4.30 -1.56
C SER A 218 -14.67 -3.95 -1.94
N LEU A 219 -15.66 -4.79 -1.60
CA LEU A 219 -17.09 -4.55 -1.84
C LEU A 219 -17.56 -3.21 -1.24
N ILE A 220 -17.11 -2.88 -0.03
CA ILE A 220 -17.41 -1.59 0.62
C ILE A 220 -16.85 -0.43 -0.21
N ILE A 221 -15.60 -0.52 -0.67
CA ILE A 221 -14.96 0.51 -1.50
C ILE A 221 -15.64 0.63 -2.87
N PHE A 222 -16.08 -0.48 -3.45
CA PHE A 222 -16.80 -0.49 -4.73
C PHE A 222 -18.11 0.30 -4.68
N ILE A 223 -18.79 0.36 -3.53
CA ILE A 223 -20.00 1.18 -3.34
C ILE A 223 -19.68 2.68 -3.37
N LEU A 224 -18.46 3.09 -2.98
CA LEU A 224 -18.07 4.51 -3.04
C LEU A 224 -17.88 5.00 -4.47
N ILE A 225 -17.46 4.14 -5.40
CA ILE A 225 -17.25 4.50 -6.81
C ILE A 225 -18.50 5.13 -7.45
N PRO A 226 -19.69 4.48 -7.47
CA PRO A 226 -20.88 5.09 -8.05
C PRO A 226 -21.32 6.35 -7.31
N VAL A 227 -21.13 6.44 -5.99
CA VAL A 227 -21.44 7.66 -5.22
C VAL A 227 -20.58 8.84 -5.70
N ILE A 228 -19.27 8.62 -5.86
CA ILE A 228 -18.35 9.64 -6.38
C ILE A 228 -18.72 10.02 -7.81
N VAL A 229 -19.02 9.05 -8.68
CA VAL A 229 -19.42 9.31 -10.08
C VAL A 229 -20.70 10.13 -10.14
N ILE A 230 -21.70 9.82 -9.31
CA ILE A 230 -22.95 10.58 -9.24
C ILE A 230 -22.69 12.00 -8.76
N MET A 231 -21.91 12.18 -7.69
CA MET A 231 -21.54 13.51 -7.20
C MET A 231 -20.80 14.31 -8.27
N LEU A 232 -19.83 13.69 -8.94
CA LEU A 232 -19.06 14.33 -10.02
C LEU A 232 -19.97 14.72 -11.19
N TYR A 233 -20.91 13.85 -11.55
CA TYR A 233 -21.88 14.11 -12.62
C TYR A 233 -22.75 15.33 -12.30
N PHE A 234 -23.32 15.41 -11.09
CA PHE A 234 -24.09 16.57 -10.66
C PHE A 234 -23.22 17.83 -10.62
N PHE A 235 -22.03 17.75 -10.03
CA PHE A 235 -21.08 18.87 -9.99
C PHE A 235 -20.76 19.41 -11.39
N GLN A 236 -20.41 18.53 -12.34
CA GLN A 236 -20.12 18.93 -13.73
C GLN A 236 -21.32 19.54 -14.44
N ARG A 237 -22.55 19.11 -14.10
CA ARG A 237 -23.77 19.71 -14.66
C ARG A 237 -23.93 21.14 -14.17
N TYR A 238 -23.85 21.38 -12.87
CA TYR A 238 -23.97 22.73 -12.30
C TYR A 238 -22.84 23.65 -12.74
N ALA A 239 -21.61 23.14 -12.82
CA ALA A 239 -20.45 23.91 -13.26
C ALA A 239 -20.60 24.41 -14.72
N ARG A 240 -21.19 23.62 -15.61
CA ARG A 240 -21.46 24.00 -17.01
C ARG A 240 -22.60 25.00 -17.18
N GLU A 241 -23.53 25.07 -16.22
CA GLU A 241 -24.61 26.07 -16.25
C GLU A 241 -24.12 27.44 -15.76
N ALA A 242 -22.99 27.49 -15.03
CA ALA A 242 -22.42 28.71 -14.46
C ALA A 242 -21.31 29.37 -15.30
N TYR A 243 -20.82 28.70 -16.35
CA TYR A 243 -19.75 29.13 -17.27
C TYR A 243 -20.23 29.08 -18.72
#